data_AF-A0A2E8PB64-F1
#
_entry.id   AF-A0A2E8PB64-F1
#
_cell.length_a   1.000
_cell.length_b   1.000
_cell.length_c   1.000
_cell.angle_alpha   90.00
_cell.angle_beta   90.00
_cell.angle_gamma   90.00
#
_symmetry.space_group_name_H-M   'P 1'
#
loop_
_entity.id
_entity.type
_entity.pdbx_description
1 polymer ?
#
loop_
_entity_poly.entity_id
_entity_poly.type
_entity_poly.pdbx_seq_one_letter_code
_entity_poly.pdbx_strand_id
1 'polypeptide(L)'
;MRHYEVMIILDPDLEEKTIQPSLEAFLNVVRGDGGTVNNVDIWGRRRMAYEINHKAEGIYVVLDLTTTPESVAELDRQLNLNEAIVRTKVTRPVVSKAAAKADAALGG
;
A
#
# COMPACT_ATOMS: atom_id res chain seq x y z
N MET A 1 -5.86 15.37 9.59
CA MET A 1 -5.42 14.19 8.82
C MET A 1 -5.25 12.99 9.75
N ARG A 2 -5.40 11.79 9.23
CA ARG A 2 -5.26 10.53 9.97
C ARG A 2 -4.20 9.67 9.28
N HIS A 3 -3.52 8.87 10.07
CA HIS A 3 -2.57 7.87 9.60
C HIS A 3 -3.31 6.61 9.15
N TYR A 4 -2.94 6.10 7.99
CA TYR A 4 -3.50 4.92 7.35
C TYR A 4 -2.37 4.05 6.81
N GLU A 5 -2.62 2.75 6.84
CA GLU A 5 -1.78 1.75 6.19
C GLU A 5 -2.62 1.06 5.11
N VAL A 6 -2.11 1.04 3.89
CA VAL A 6 -2.78 0.42 2.75
C VAL A 6 -1.92 -0.70 2.22
N MET A 7 -2.41 -1.93 2.35
CA MET A 7 -1.80 -3.10 1.74
C MET A 7 -2.43 -3.36 0.38
N ILE A 8 -1.59 -3.54 -0.63
CA ILE A 8 -1.96 -3.81 -2.01
C ILE A 8 -1.32 -5.13 -2.42
N ILE A 9 -2.12 -5.99 -3.05
CA ILE A 9 -1.65 -7.19 -3.72
C ILE A 9 -1.86 -6.97 -5.21
N LEU A 10 -0.76 -6.91 -5.96
CA LEU A 10 -0.79 -6.80 -7.42
C LEU A 10 -0.62 -8.17 -8.07
N ASP A 11 -1.02 -8.22 -9.34
CA ASP A 11 -0.83 -9.37 -10.20
C ASP A 11 0.68 -9.73 -10.31
N PRO A 12 1.05 -11.02 -10.11
CA PRO A 12 2.44 -11.45 -10.17
C PRO A 12 3.09 -11.35 -11.55
N ASP A 13 2.29 -11.25 -12.62
CA ASP A 13 2.78 -11.13 -14.00
C ASP A 13 3.25 -9.71 -14.35
N LEU A 14 3.01 -8.74 -13.47
CA LEU A 14 3.54 -7.39 -13.63
C LEU A 14 5.06 -7.38 -13.48
N GLU A 15 5.71 -6.56 -14.30
CA GLU A 15 7.14 -6.28 -14.13
C GLU A 15 7.35 -5.43 -12.87
N GLU A 16 8.20 -5.88 -11.95
CA GLU A 16 8.46 -5.18 -10.68
C GLU A 16 8.91 -3.71 -10.86
N LYS A 17 9.66 -3.42 -11.94
CA LYS A 17 10.10 -2.07 -12.30
C LYS A 17 8.96 -1.11 -12.68
N THR A 18 7.79 -1.61 -13.05
CA THR A 18 6.64 -0.77 -13.46
C THR A 18 5.69 -0.48 -12.30
N ILE A 19 5.84 -1.18 -11.18
CA ILE A 19 4.97 -1.07 -10.00
C ILE A 19 5.12 0.28 -9.33
N GLN A 20 6.35 0.69 -9.01
CA GLN A 20 6.61 1.95 -8.34
C GLN A 20 6.10 3.17 -9.15
N PRO A 21 6.39 3.31 -10.45
CA PRO A 21 5.82 4.38 -11.27
C PRO A 21 4.29 4.35 -11.35
N SER A 22 3.68 3.16 -11.39
CA SER A 22 2.22 3.03 -11.39
C SER A 22 1.62 3.53 -10.08
N LEU A 23 2.25 3.19 -8.95
CA LEU A 23 1.83 3.65 -7.63
C LEU A 23 1.99 5.17 -7.45
N GLU A 24 3.04 5.77 -8.00
CA GLU A 24 3.27 7.22 -7.91
C GLU A 24 2.08 8.03 -8.47
N ALA A 25 1.43 7.55 -9.53
CA ALA A 25 0.24 8.22 -10.07
C ALA A 25 -0.91 8.29 -9.04
N PHE A 26 -1.15 7.20 -8.31
CA PHE A 26 -2.16 7.15 -7.26
C PHE A 26 -1.75 7.96 -6.03
N LEU A 27 -0.47 7.94 -5.67
CA LEU A 27 0.08 8.73 -4.56
C LEU A 27 -0.01 10.24 -4.80
N ASN A 28 0.00 10.67 -6.07
CA ASN A 28 -0.17 12.09 -6.40
C ASN A 28 -1.57 12.62 -6.06
N VAL A 29 -2.60 11.79 -6.06
CA VAL A 29 -3.94 12.18 -5.57
C VAL A 29 -3.87 12.53 -4.09
N VAL A 30 -3.21 11.68 -3.30
CA VAL A 30 -3.03 11.91 -1.85
C VAL A 30 -2.22 13.18 -1.60
N ARG A 31 -1.16 13.42 -2.37
CA ARG A 31 -0.31 14.62 -2.25
C ARG A 31 -1.06 15.89 -2.67
N GLY A 32 -1.88 15.81 -3.73
CA GLY A 32 -2.68 16.93 -4.23
C GLY A 32 -3.69 17.44 -3.21
N ASP A 33 -4.26 16.54 -2.41
CA ASP A 33 -5.22 16.88 -1.34
C ASP A 33 -4.54 17.31 -0.02
N GLY A 34 -3.22 17.53 -0.03
CA GLY A 34 -2.45 17.93 1.15
C GLY A 34 -2.10 16.77 2.09
N GLY A 35 -2.29 15.53 1.66
CA GLY A 35 -1.82 14.33 2.35
C GLY A 35 -0.32 14.10 2.16
N THR A 36 0.26 13.30 3.04
CA THR A 36 1.68 12.90 3.02
C THR A 36 1.79 11.40 2.82
N VAL A 37 2.74 10.98 2.00
CA VAL A 37 3.14 9.58 1.86
C VAL A 37 4.38 9.40 2.74
N ASN A 38 4.24 8.62 3.80
CA ASN A 38 5.26 8.43 4.81
C ASN A 38 6.28 7.38 4.34
N ASN A 39 5.80 6.25 3.82
CA ASN A 39 6.65 5.18 3.32
C ASN A 39 5.95 4.36 2.22
N VAL A 40 6.75 3.74 1.35
CA VAL A 40 6.31 2.82 0.30
C VAL A 40 7.21 1.59 0.33
N ASP A 41 6.74 0.51 0.92
CA ASP A 41 7.47 -0.74 1.04
C ASP A 41 6.99 -1.76 0.02
N ILE A 42 7.83 -2.08 -0.96
CA ILE A 42 7.57 -3.11 -1.96
C ILE A 42 8.23 -4.40 -1.49
N TRP A 43 7.42 -5.41 -1.18
CA TRP A 43 7.89 -6.72 -0.71
C TRP A 43 8.19 -7.70 -1.86
N GLY A 44 7.86 -7.32 -3.09
CA GLY A 44 8.01 -8.17 -4.27
C GLY A 44 7.03 -9.34 -4.30
N ARG A 45 7.33 -10.35 -5.12
CA ARG A 45 6.49 -11.55 -5.27
C ARG A 45 6.54 -12.44 -4.02
N ARG A 46 5.37 -12.80 -3.51
CA ARG A 46 5.21 -13.74 -2.39
C ARG A 46 4.08 -14.72 -2.67
N ARG A 47 4.21 -15.93 -2.13
CA ARG A 47 3.17 -16.96 -2.22
C ARG A 47 2.00 -16.63 -1.29
N MET A 48 0.79 -16.67 -1.84
CA MET A 48 -0.45 -16.45 -1.10
C MET A 48 -0.91 -17.76 -0.42
N ALA A 49 -1.71 -17.63 0.63
CA ALA A 49 -2.25 -18.79 1.36
C ALA A 49 -3.26 -19.60 0.53
N TYR A 50 -3.91 -18.96 -0.44
CA TYR A 50 -4.84 -19.55 -1.38
C TYR A 50 -4.74 -18.82 -2.71
N GLU A 51 -5.19 -19.46 -3.78
CA GLU A 51 -5.17 -18.86 -5.12
C GLU A 51 -6.24 -17.78 -5.26
N ILE A 52 -5.86 -16.67 -5.88
CA ILE A 52 -6.81 -15.64 -6.31
C ILE A 52 -6.70 -15.55 -7.83
N ASN A 53 -7.82 -15.63 -8.54
CA ASN A 53 -7.85 -15.64 -10.01
C ASN A 53 -6.87 -16.67 -10.64
N HIS A 54 -6.80 -17.87 -10.06
CA HIS A 54 -5.87 -18.96 -10.46
C HIS A 54 -4.38 -18.64 -10.31
N LYS A 55 -4.02 -17.62 -9.53
CA LYS A 55 -2.64 -17.26 -9.23
C LYS A 55 -2.34 -17.57 -7.77
N ALA A 56 -1.29 -18.36 -7.53
CA ALA A 56 -0.82 -18.72 -6.19
C ALA A 56 0.16 -17.69 -5.60
N GLU A 57 0.59 -16.72 -6.40
CA GLU A 57 1.54 -15.67 -6.02
C GLU A 57 0.93 -14.29 -6.29
N GLY A 58 1.43 -13.29 -5.57
CA GLY A 58 1.09 -11.89 -5.77
C GLY A 58 2.23 -10.99 -5.34
N ILE A 59 2.27 -9.78 -5.89
CA ILE A 59 3.27 -8.78 -5.49
C ILE A 59 2.68 -7.94 -4.36
N TYR A 60 3.35 -7.95 -3.21
CA TYR A 60 2.89 -7.24 -2.03
C TYR A 60 3.51 -5.86 -1.95
N VAL A 61 2.67 -4.86 -1.72
CA VAL A 61 3.11 -3.49 -1.44
C VAL A 61 2.36 -2.98 -0.21
N VAL A 62 3.09 -2.34 0.69
CA VAL A 62 2.54 -1.68 1.88
C VAL A 62 2.82 -0.20 1.76
N LEU A 63 1.77 0.60 1.84
CA LEU A 63 1.83 2.05 1.82
C LEU A 63 1.51 2.59 3.19
N ASP A 64 2.39 3.45 3.70
CA ASP A 64 2.13 4.26 4.88
C ASP A 64 1.82 5.68 4.42
N LEU A 65 0.63 6.18 4.78
CA LEU A 65 0.15 7.49 4.37
C LEU A 65 -0.63 8.22 5.45
N THR A 66 -0.44 9.53 5.52
CA THR A 66 -1.18 10.45 6.38
C THR A 66 -2.06 11.35 5.53
N THR A 67 -3.38 11.14 5.56
CA THR A 67 -4.28 11.90 4.70
C THR A 67 -5.68 12.09 5.32
N THR A 68 -6.59 12.72 4.58
CA THR A 68 -7.99 12.87 4.97
C THR A 68 -8.76 11.55 4.74
N PRO A 69 -9.87 11.30 5.46
CA PRO A 69 -10.72 10.14 5.20
C PRO A 69 -11.29 10.10 3.78
N GLU A 70 -11.50 11.26 3.16
CA GLU A 70 -12.03 11.40 1.80
C GLU A 70 -10.98 10.97 0.77
N SER A 71 -9.75 11.48 0.89
CA SER A 71 -8.66 11.14 -0.04
C SER A 71 -8.27 9.67 0.03
N VAL A 72 -8.27 9.03 1.22
CA VAL A 72 -7.98 7.58 1.31
C VAL A 72 -9.10 6.73 0.73
N ALA A 73 -10.36 7.17 0.84
CA ALA A 73 -11.49 6.48 0.23
C ALA A 73 -11.44 6.58 -1.30
N GLU A 74 -11.07 7.75 -1.84
CA GLU A 74 -10.88 7.92 -3.28
C GLU A 74 -9.68 7.11 -3.79
N LEU A 75 -8.57 7.08 -3.05
CA LEU A 75 -7.43 6.22 -3.35
C LEU A 75 -7.85 4.74 -3.42
N ASP A 76 -8.54 4.23 -2.40
CA ASP A 76 -9.00 2.84 -2.38
C ASP A 76 -9.97 2.54 -3.54
N ARG A 77 -10.85 3.49 -3.89
CA ARG A 77 -11.73 3.37 -5.06
C ARG A 77 -10.93 3.25 -6.36
N GLN A 78 -9.93 4.09 -6.56
CA GLN A 78 -9.09 4.07 -7.77
C GLN A 78 -8.24 2.80 -7.86
N LEU A 79 -7.69 2.33 -6.73
CA LEU A 79 -6.94 1.08 -6.68
C LEU A 79 -7.82 -0.13 -6.99
N ASN A 80 -9.06 -0.17 -6.48
CA ASN A 80 -10.00 -1.26 -6.79
C ASN A 80 -10.51 -1.25 -8.24
N LEU A 81 -10.43 -0.12 -8.94
CA LEU A 81 -10.77 -0.03 -10.37
C LEU A 81 -9.63 -0.51 -11.28
N ASN A 82 -8.43 -0.66 -10.74
CA ASN A 82 -7.28 -1.12 -11.51
C ASN A 82 -7.27 -2.65 -11.56
N GLU A 83 -7.46 -3.22 -12.74
CA GLU A 83 -7.47 -4.68 -12.96
C GLU A 83 -6.14 -5.36 -12.59
N ALA A 84 -5.04 -4.60 -12.56
CA ALA A 84 -3.73 -5.10 -12.14
C ALA A 84 -3.64 -5.32 -10.61
N ILE A 85 -4.60 -4.80 -9.84
CA ILE A 85 -4.67 -4.94 -8.39
C ILE A 85 -5.68 -6.02 -8.06
N VAL A 86 -5.18 -7.08 -7.43
CA VAL A 86 -5.96 -8.27 -7.06
C VAL A 86 -6.72 -8.03 -5.77
N ARG A 87 -6.11 -7.30 -4.83
CA ARG A 87 -6.73 -7.01 -3.53
C ARG A 87 -6.14 -5.76 -2.88
N THR A 88 -6.99 -4.96 -2.28
CA THR A 88 -6.58 -3.87 -1.37
C THR A 88 -7.07 -4.15 0.05
N LYS A 89 -6.35 -3.60 1.02
CA LYS A 89 -6.77 -3.55 2.41
C LYS A 89 -6.30 -2.25 3.02
N VAL A 90 -7.25 -1.35 3.25
CA VAL A 90 -7.02 -0.14 4.05
C VAL A 90 -7.21 -0.49 5.52
N THR A 91 -6.25 -0.11 6.34
CA THR A 91 -6.35 -0.19 7.80
C THR A 91 -5.93 1.13 8.41
N ARG A 92 -6.47 1.39 9.60
CA ARG A 92 -5.99 2.45 10.47
C ARG A 92 -5.14 1.79 11.53
N PRO A 93 -3.80 1.88 11.48
CA PRO A 93 -2.98 1.30 12.51
C PRO A 93 -3.31 2.01 13.83
N VAL A 94 -3.75 1.22 14.80
CA VAL A 94 -3.65 1.63 16.20
C VAL A 94 -2.16 1.59 16.49
N VAL A 95 -1.52 2.76 16.53
CA VAL A 95 -0.10 2.86 16.88
C VAL A 95 0.07 2.30 18.30
N SER A 96 0.31 1.01 18.38
CA SER A 96 0.79 0.35 19.58
C SER A 96 2.18 0.92 19.80
N LYS A 97 2.40 1.50 20.98
CA LYS A 97 3.71 2.05 21.40
C LYS A 97 4.88 1.07 21.23
N ALA A 98 4.61 -0.23 20.99
CA ALA A 98 5.63 -1.24 20.72
C ALA A 98 6.28 -1.10 19.33
N ALA A 99 5.54 -0.73 18.28
CA ALA A 99 6.10 -0.57 16.93
C ALA A 99 7.03 0.64 16.83
N ALA A 100 6.65 1.75 17.47
CA ALA A 100 7.46 2.98 17.53
C ALA A 100 8.81 2.80 18.26
N LYS A 101 8.98 1.74 19.05
CA LYS A 101 10.25 1.42 19.73
C LYS A 101 11.20 0.57 18.89
N ALA A 102 10.71 -0.17 17.89
CA ALA A 102 11.55 -1.03 17.08
C ALA A 102 12.38 -0.23 16.05
N ASP A 103 11.78 0.78 15.41
CA ASP A 103 12.49 1.69 14.50
C ASP A 103 13.55 2.54 15.21
N ALA A 104 13.33 2.91 16.47
CA ALA A 104 14.30 3.67 17.26
C ALA A 104 15.51 2.82 17.71
N ALA A 105 15.44 1.48 17.64
CA ALA A 105 16.46 0.58 18.18
C ALA A 105 17.45 0.04 17.12
N LEU A 106 17.20 0.24 15.83
CA LEU A 106 18.06 -0.23 14.73
C LEU A 106 18.90 0.89 14.08
N GLY A 107 18.76 2.12 14.55
CA GLY A 107 19.52 3.29 14.09
C GLY A 107 20.62 3.76 15.04
N GLY A 108 21.31 2.84 15.73
CA GLY A 108 22.42 3.13 16.64
C GLY A 108 23.62 2.23 16.40
#